data_AF-A0A7J7W463-F1
#
_entry.id   AF-A0A7J7W463-F1
#
_cell.length_a   1.000
_cell.length_b   1.000
_cell.length_c   1.000
_cell.angle_alpha   90.00
_cell.angle_beta   90.00
_cell.angle_gamma   90.00
#
_symmetry.space_group_name_H-M   'P 1'
#
loop_
_entity.id
_entity.type
_entity.pdbx_description
1 polymer ?
#
loop_
_entity_poly.entity_id
_entity_poly.type
_entity_poly.pdbx_seq_one_letter_code
_entity_poly.pdbx_strand_id
1 'polypeptide(L)'
;MAGAGAPHRPPGAPGAAEAEDACGWRCPEHSDRVAELFCRRCGRCVCALCPLLGAHRGHPVGLAREEAARVQKLTQHYLRQLATKKQQQVGNRNQIEDAAEKLQAHAESSKIWLAGKFTELRLLLDEEEALAKKFIDKNTQLTLQAYREQIKSCEDQIDVLNRLSDRVCSISQESDPVQLLQT
;
A
#
# COMPACT_ATOMS: atom_id res chain seq x y z
N MET A 1 35.48 -47.37 10.24
CA MET A 1 34.15 -47.99 10.12
C MET A 1 33.42 -47.26 9.00
N ALA A 2 33.76 -47.48 7.73
CA ALA A 2 33.31 -48.58 6.88
C ALA A 2 31.77 -48.63 6.77
N GLY A 3 31.27 -48.14 5.63
CA GLY A 3 29.87 -48.18 5.24
C GLY A 3 29.75 -47.84 3.76
N ALA A 4 30.26 -48.75 2.92
CA ALA A 4 30.16 -48.72 1.47
C ALA A 4 28.78 -49.23 1.02
N GLY A 5 28.20 -48.61 0.00
CA GLY A 5 27.00 -49.09 -0.70
C GLY A 5 27.00 -48.57 -2.14
N ALA A 6 27.24 -49.48 -3.09
CA ALA A 6 27.57 -49.26 -4.49
C ALA A 6 26.37 -48.86 -5.38
N PRO A 7 26.60 -48.43 -6.64
CA PRO A 7 25.57 -47.88 -7.53
C PRO A 7 24.87 -48.98 -8.34
N HIS A 8 23.55 -48.84 -8.54
CA HIS A 8 22.79 -49.71 -9.44
C HIS A 8 22.60 -49.04 -10.81
N ARG A 9 23.27 -49.60 -11.83
CA ARG A 9 23.01 -49.39 -13.27
C ARG A 9 21.82 -50.28 -13.72
N PRO A 10 21.13 -49.94 -14.83
CA PRO A 10 19.82 -50.46 -15.18
C PRO A 10 19.88 -51.78 -15.97
N PRO A 11 18.82 -52.59 -15.97
CA PRO A 11 18.47 -53.47 -17.07
C PRO A 11 17.34 -52.79 -17.88
N GLY A 12 17.53 -52.50 -19.16
CA GLY A 12 17.58 -53.51 -20.19
C GLY A 12 16.28 -53.37 -20.98
N ALA A 13 16.36 -52.76 -22.17
CA ALA A 13 15.27 -52.77 -23.12
C ALA A 13 15.13 -54.19 -23.70
N PRO A 14 13.93 -54.74 -23.76
CA PRO A 14 13.54 -55.65 -24.82
C PRO A 14 12.79 -54.81 -25.86
N GLY A 15 13.41 -54.65 -27.02
CA GLY A 15 12.64 -54.40 -28.23
C GLY A 15 11.70 -55.59 -28.44
N ALA A 16 10.42 -55.33 -28.61
CA ALA A 16 9.49 -56.24 -29.21
C ALA A 16 8.22 -55.47 -29.60
N ALA A 17 7.77 -55.76 -30.81
CA ALA A 17 6.54 -55.31 -31.42
C ALA A 17 6.48 -53.82 -31.74
N GLU A 18 6.91 -53.50 -32.97
CA GLU A 18 6.04 -52.75 -33.87
C GLU A 18 4.58 -53.18 -33.60
N ALA A 19 3.87 -52.37 -32.81
CA ALA A 19 2.44 -52.43 -32.77
C ALA A 19 1.99 -51.94 -34.14
N GLU A 20 1.88 -52.86 -35.08
CA GLU A 20 1.15 -52.64 -36.31
C GLU A 20 -0.22 -52.07 -35.90
N ASP A 21 -0.40 -50.80 -36.25
CA ASP A 21 -1.57 -49.95 -36.07
C ASP A 21 -2.75 -50.53 -36.88
N ALA A 22 -3.24 -51.71 -36.47
CA ALA A 22 -4.27 -52.47 -37.15
C ALA A 22 -5.59 -52.49 -36.37
N CYS A 23 -5.88 -51.43 -35.61
CA CYS A 23 -7.26 -51.03 -35.34
C CYS A 23 -7.60 -49.83 -36.21
N GLY A 24 -7.58 -50.04 -37.53
CA GLY A 24 -8.12 -49.09 -38.49
C GLY A 24 -9.58 -48.82 -38.14
N TRP A 25 -9.88 -47.56 -37.80
CA TRP A 25 -11.25 -47.11 -37.54
C TRP A 25 -12.14 -47.53 -38.71
N ARG A 26 -13.29 -48.15 -38.45
CA ARG A 26 -14.20 -48.62 -39.52
C ARG A 26 -15.11 -47.50 -39.97
N CYS A 27 -15.50 -47.52 -41.25
CA CYS A 27 -16.44 -46.55 -41.76
C CYS A 27 -17.82 -46.77 -41.13
N PRO A 28 -18.45 -45.72 -40.57
CA PRO A 28 -19.78 -45.85 -39.96
C PRO A 28 -20.87 -46.28 -40.94
N GLU A 29 -20.71 -45.95 -42.24
CA GLU A 29 -21.69 -46.27 -43.30
C GLU A 29 -21.36 -47.59 -44.03
N HIS A 30 -20.10 -48.04 -43.96
CA HIS A 30 -19.60 -49.23 -44.64
C HIS A 30 -18.71 -50.01 -43.67
N SER A 31 -19.34 -50.73 -42.74
CA SER A 31 -18.68 -51.34 -41.58
C SER A 31 -17.56 -52.34 -41.92
N ASP A 32 -17.58 -52.89 -43.12
CA ASP A 32 -16.56 -53.77 -43.69
C ASP A 32 -15.27 -53.03 -44.13
N ARG A 33 -15.34 -51.70 -44.31
CA ARG A 33 -14.24 -50.88 -44.84
C ARG A 33 -13.55 -50.01 -43.80
N VAL A 34 -12.28 -49.73 -44.03
CA VAL A 34 -11.47 -48.83 -43.19
C VAL A 34 -11.80 -47.36 -43.51
N ALA A 35 -11.86 -46.53 -42.48
CA ALA A 35 -12.06 -45.09 -42.55
C ALA A 35 -10.73 -44.35 -42.69
N GLU A 36 -10.16 -44.38 -43.89
CA GLU A 36 -8.87 -43.77 -44.21
C GLU A 36 -8.95 -42.30 -44.65
N LEU A 37 -10.16 -41.80 -44.91
CA LEU A 37 -10.42 -40.41 -45.32
C LEU A 37 -11.11 -39.63 -44.21
N PHE A 38 -10.93 -38.31 -44.20
CA PHE A 38 -11.66 -37.38 -43.35
C PHE A 38 -12.45 -36.39 -44.23
N CYS A 39 -13.77 -36.40 -44.08
CA CYS A 39 -14.65 -35.44 -44.74
C CYS A 39 -14.63 -34.12 -43.96
N ARG A 40 -13.96 -33.09 -44.52
CA ARG A 40 -13.81 -31.78 -43.86
C ARG A 40 -15.14 -31.07 -43.63
N ARG A 41 -16.11 -31.26 -44.54
CA ARG A 41 -17.44 -30.65 -44.40
C ARG A 41 -18.26 -31.28 -43.28
N CYS A 42 -18.20 -32.60 -43.14
CA CYS A 42 -19.00 -33.32 -42.15
C CYS A 42 -18.29 -33.53 -40.81
N GLY A 43 -16.97 -33.32 -40.75
CA GLY A 43 -16.17 -33.55 -39.56
C GLY A 43 -16.07 -35.02 -39.16
N ARG A 44 -16.06 -35.94 -40.13
CA ARG A 44 -16.13 -37.40 -39.89
C ARG A 44 -15.08 -38.16 -40.68
N CYS A 45 -14.54 -39.22 -40.08
CA CYS A 45 -13.73 -40.21 -40.78
C CYS A 45 -14.65 -41.16 -41.59
N VAL A 46 -14.31 -41.39 -42.86
CA VAL A 46 -15.09 -42.15 -43.84
C VAL A 46 -14.17 -43.03 -44.70
N CYS A 47 -14.70 -44.08 -45.34
CA CYS A 47 -13.93 -44.88 -46.30
C CYS A 47 -13.91 -44.23 -47.69
N ALA A 48 -13.10 -44.76 -48.62
CA ALA A 48 -13.03 -44.30 -50.01
C ALA A 48 -14.35 -44.40 -50.80
N LEU A 49 -15.32 -45.23 -50.36
CA LEU A 49 -16.62 -45.36 -51.04
C LEU A 49 -17.57 -44.19 -50.73
N CYS A 50 -17.53 -43.64 -49.51
CA CYS A 50 -18.40 -42.55 -49.08
C CYS A 50 -18.37 -41.30 -49.99
N PRO A 51 -17.20 -40.79 -50.43
CA PRO A 51 -17.17 -39.64 -51.35
C PRO A 51 -17.46 -39.99 -52.81
N LEU A 52 -17.41 -41.27 -53.20
CA LEU A 52 -17.66 -41.70 -54.58
C LEU A 52 -19.14 -42.01 -54.81
N LEU A 53 -19.73 -42.83 -53.96
CA LEU A 53 -21.08 -43.38 -54.11
C LEU A 53 -21.97 -43.21 -52.86
N GLY A 54 -21.40 -42.76 -51.74
CA GLY A 54 -22.12 -42.61 -50.47
C GLY A 54 -22.58 -41.18 -50.16
N ALA A 55 -22.96 -40.95 -48.90
CA ALA A 55 -23.57 -39.69 -48.44
C ALA A 55 -22.61 -38.47 -48.45
N HIS A 56 -21.32 -38.70 -48.69
CA HIS A 56 -20.29 -37.67 -48.70
C HIS A 56 -19.86 -37.25 -50.12
N ARG A 57 -20.65 -37.62 -51.14
CA ARG A 57 -20.36 -37.28 -52.55
C ARG A 57 -20.24 -35.78 -52.76
N GLY A 58 -19.14 -35.34 -53.37
CA GLY A 58 -18.84 -33.94 -53.63
C GLY A 58 -18.38 -33.14 -52.40
N HIS A 59 -18.15 -33.78 -51.25
CA HIS A 59 -17.55 -33.12 -50.09
C HIS A 59 -16.01 -33.13 -50.18
N PRO A 60 -15.33 -32.09 -49.67
CA PRO A 60 -13.88 -32.08 -49.57
C PRO A 60 -13.42 -33.17 -48.59
N VAL A 61 -12.61 -34.10 -49.08
CA VAL A 61 -12.00 -35.19 -48.32
C VAL A 61 -10.48 -35.09 -48.39
N GLY A 62 -9.81 -35.45 -47.30
CA GLY A 62 -8.35 -35.64 -47.23
C GLY A 62 -8.01 -36.93 -46.51
N LEU A 63 -6.75 -37.35 -46.50
CA LEU A 63 -6.33 -38.52 -45.73
C LEU A 63 -6.50 -38.26 -44.24
N ALA A 64 -7.17 -39.17 -43.52
CA ALA A 64 -7.47 -39.02 -42.10
C ALA A 64 -6.20 -38.82 -41.26
N ARG A 65 -5.12 -39.56 -41.60
CA ARG A 65 -3.80 -39.41 -40.95
C ARG A 65 -3.19 -38.03 -41.14
N GLU A 66 -3.30 -37.45 -42.34
CA GLU A 66 -2.78 -36.11 -42.62
C GLU A 66 -3.57 -35.01 -41.91
N GLU A 67 -4.90 -35.12 -41.89
CA GLU A 67 -5.76 -34.19 -41.16
C GLU A 67 -5.53 -34.26 -39.65
N ALA A 68 -5.38 -35.48 -39.09
CA ALA A 68 -5.05 -35.67 -37.69
C ALA A 68 -3.69 -35.03 -37.35
N ALA A 69 -2.66 -35.25 -38.17
CA ALA A 69 -1.35 -34.63 -37.98
C ALA A 69 -1.42 -33.09 -38.08
N ARG A 70 -2.23 -32.55 -39.00
CA ARG A 70 -2.44 -31.10 -39.14
C ARG A 70 -3.11 -30.51 -37.90
N VAL A 71 -4.20 -31.13 -37.42
CA VAL A 71 -4.90 -30.72 -36.20
C VAL A 71 -3.97 -30.80 -35.00
N GLN A 72 -3.23 -31.90 -34.84
CA GLN A 72 -2.27 -32.08 -33.75
C GLN A 72 -1.20 -30.97 -33.73
N LYS A 73 -0.61 -30.63 -34.89
CA LYS A 73 0.35 -29.52 -35.00
C LYS A 73 -0.27 -28.18 -34.60
N LEU A 74 -1.49 -27.92 -35.04
CA LEU A 74 -2.21 -26.68 -34.70
C LEU A 74 -2.53 -26.62 -33.20
N THR A 75 -2.98 -27.72 -32.61
CA THR A 75 -3.24 -27.82 -31.17
C THR A 75 -1.96 -27.58 -30.37
N GLN A 76 -0.84 -28.20 -30.75
CA GLN A 76 0.45 -27.96 -30.10
C GLN A 76 0.88 -26.49 -30.20
N HIS A 77 0.68 -25.86 -31.36
CA HIS A 77 0.96 -24.43 -31.52
C HIS A 77 0.13 -23.57 -30.56
N TYR A 78 -1.18 -23.79 -30.47
CA TYR A 78 -2.04 -23.03 -29.55
C TYR A 78 -1.74 -23.31 -28.07
N LEU A 79 -1.38 -24.55 -27.71
CA LEU A 79 -0.96 -24.87 -26.35
C LEU A 79 0.29 -24.07 -25.95
N ARG A 80 1.27 -23.93 -26.86
CA ARG A 80 2.45 -23.08 -26.61
C ARG A 80 2.06 -21.61 -26.43
N GLN A 81 1.19 -21.08 -27.29
CA GLN A 81 0.72 -19.70 -27.16
C GLN A 81 -0.02 -19.45 -25.85
N LEU A 82 -0.87 -20.38 -25.42
CA LEU A 82 -1.57 -20.30 -24.14
C LEU A 82 -0.61 -20.35 -22.96
N ALA A 83 0.41 -21.20 -23.02
CA ALA A 83 1.45 -21.26 -21.98
C ALA A 83 2.21 -19.92 -21.88
N THR A 84 2.60 -19.33 -23.02
CA THR A 84 3.25 -18.00 -23.05
C THR A 84 2.34 -16.91 -22.48
N LYS A 85 1.06 -16.86 -22.91
CA LYS A 85 0.10 -15.88 -22.36
C LYS A 85 -0.12 -16.05 -20.87
N LYS A 86 -0.21 -17.30 -20.38
CA LYS A 86 -0.32 -17.57 -18.94
C LYS A 86 0.89 -17.03 -18.18
N GLN A 87 2.10 -17.28 -18.69
CA GLN A 87 3.32 -16.77 -18.07
C GLN A 87 3.36 -15.24 -18.05
N GLN A 88 2.93 -14.58 -19.13
CA GLN A 88 2.82 -13.13 -19.18
C GLN A 88 1.82 -12.60 -18.14
N GLN A 89 0.65 -13.24 -17.98
CA GLN A 89 -0.33 -12.83 -16.98
C GLN A 89 0.18 -12.99 -15.55
N VAL A 90 0.94 -14.05 -15.27
CA VAL A 90 1.63 -14.20 -13.97
C VAL A 90 2.63 -13.05 -13.76
N GLY A 91 3.41 -12.71 -14.78
CA GLY A 91 4.33 -11.56 -14.72
C GLY A 91 3.62 -10.24 -14.45
N ASN A 92 2.53 -9.97 -15.18
CA ASN A 92 1.71 -8.76 -14.99
C ASN A 92 1.12 -8.69 -13.58
N ARG A 93 0.59 -9.80 -13.06
CA ARG A 93 0.04 -9.86 -11.69
C ARG A 93 1.12 -9.50 -10.67
N ASN A 94 2.30 -10.12 -10.75
CA ASN A 94 3.38 -9.86 -9.82
C ASN A 94 3.85 -8.40 -9.88
N GLN A 95 3.86 -7.77 -11.07
CA GLN A 95 4.17 -6.34 -11.21
C GLN A 95 3.12 -5.44 -10.56
N ILE A 96 1.84 -5.79 -10.68
CA ILE A 96 0.75 -5.04 -10.04
C ILE A 96 0.83 -5.17 -8.52
N GLU A 97 1.10 -6.38 -8.00
CA GLU A 97 1.28 -6.63 -6.56
C GLU A 97 2.45 -5.81 -6.00
N ASP A 98 3.62 -5.85 -6.64
CA ASP A 98 4.81 -5.06 -6.26
C ASP A 98 4.53 -3.54 -6.32
N ALA A 99 3.84 -3.05 -7.35
CA ALA A 99 3.45 -1.64 -7.46
C ALA A 99 2.50 -1.22 -6.33
N ALA A 100 1.54 -2.08 -5.96
CA ALA A 100 0.62 -1.82 -4.86
C ALA A 100 1.35 -1.76 -3.51
N GLU A 101 2.26 -2.70 -3.24
CA GLU A 101 3.07 -2.70 -2.02
C GLU A 101 3.95 -1.45 -1.90
N LYS A 102 4.61 -1.06 -3.00
CA LYS A 102 5.42 0.17 -3.06
C LYS A 102 4.58 1.42 -2.81
N LEU A 103 3.39 1.50 -3.40
CA LEU A 103 2.47 2.62 -3.18
C LEU A 103 2.05 2.69 -1.71
N GLN A 104 1.70 1.55 -1.10
CA GLN A 104 1.31 1.49 0.31
C GLN A 104 2.46 1.92 1.23
N ALA A 105 3.67 1.40 1.00
CA ALA A 105 4.86 1.78 1.78
C ALA A 105 5.20 3.27 1.65
N HIS A 106 5.07 3.83 0.45
CA HIS A 106 5.28 5.25 0.20
C HIS A 106 4.23 6.13 0.91
N ALA A 107 2.95 5.72 0.86
CA ALA A 107 1.87 6.43 1.54
C ALA A 107 2.07 6.44 3.06
N GLU A 108 2.42 5.31 3.68
CA GLU A 108 2.70 5.24 5.11
C GLU A 108 3.94 6.06 5.50
N SER A 109 5.01 5.98 4.72
CA SER A 109 6.21 6.81 4.96
C SER A 109 5.89 8.30 4.89
N SER A 110 5.06 8.71 3.93
CA SER A 110 4.62 10.10 3.77
C SER A 110 3.76 10.57 4.96
N LYS A 111 2.86 9.72 5.45
CA LYS A 111 2.06 10.01 6.66
C LYS A 111 2.94 10.20 7.89
N ILE A 112 3.91 9.30 8.09
CA ILE A 112 4.86 9.38 9.22
C ILE A 112 5.69 10.66 9.13
N TRP A 113 6.23 10.97 7.95
CA TRP A 113 6.99 12.20 7.72
C TRP A 113 6.16 13.45 8.01
N LEU A 114 4.92 13.50 7.52
CA LEU A 114 4.02 14.62 7.75
C LEU A 114 3.68 14.78 9.24
N ALA A 115 3.36 13.68 9.92
CA ALA A 115 3.11 13.68 11.36
C ALA A 115 4.32 14.19 12.16
N GLY A 116 5.54 13.82 11.75
CA GLY A 116 6.78 14.33 12.31
C GLY A 116 6.89 15.85 12.15
N LYS A 117 6.66 16.37 10.94
CA LYS A 117 6.71 17.81 10.65
C LYS A 117 5.68 18.63 11.44
N PHE A 118 4.46 18.12 11.57
CA PHE A 118 3.46 18.80 12.39
C PHE A 118 3.74 18.71 13.89
N THR A 119 4.41 17.64 14.35
CA THR A 119 4.88 17.56 15.74
C THR A 119 5.95 18.61 16.02
N GLU A 120 6.92 18.77 15.12
CA GLU A 120 7.95 19.82 15.20
C GLU A 120 7.33 21.22 15.26
N LEU A 121 6.38 21.52 14.37
CA LEU A 121 5.67 22.80 14.36
C LEU A 121 4.90 23.07 15.66
N ARG A 122 4.24 22.06 16.23
CA ARG A 122 3.52 22.21 17.51
C ARG A 122 4.49 22.54 18.65
N LEU A 123 5.64 21.85 18.73
CA LEU A 123 6.64 22.12 19.76
C LEU A 123 7.16 23.57 19.68
N LEU A 124 7.44 24.07 18.47
CA LEU A 124 7.86 25.46 18.28
C LEU A 124 6.78 26.46 18.73
N LEU A 125 5.51 26.18 18.44
CA LEU A 125 4.40 27.01 18.88
C LEU A 125 4.23 26.99 20.40
N ASP A 126 4.36 25.81 21.03
CA ASP A 126 4.28 25.66 22.49
C ASP A 126 5.43 26.43 23.18
N GLU A 127 6.63 26.40 22.62
CA GLU A 127 7.79 27.15 23.11
C GLU A 127 7.57 28.67 23.00
N GLU A 128 7.11 29.15 21.84
CA GLU A 128 6.82 30.57 21.62
C GLU A 128 5.70 31.07 22.55
N GLU A 129 4.64 30.27 22.73
CA GLU A 129 3.56 30.59 23.66
C GLU A 129 4.09 30.70 25.10
N ALA A 130 4.93 29.77 25.54
CA ALA A 130 5.52 29.78 26.86
C ALA A 130 6.43 31.01 27.07
N LEU A 131 7.19 31.41 26.06
CA LEU A 131 8.04 32.61 26.11
C LEU A 131 7.19 33.89 26.19
N ALA A 132 6.15 34.01 25.36
CA ALA A 132 5.24 35.15 25.39
C ALA A 132 4.54 35.30 26.74
N LYS A 133 4.06 34.20 27.33
CA LYS A 133 3.47 34.18 28.68
C LYS A 133 4.46 34.67 29.74
N LYS A 134 5.69 34.12 29.74
CA LYS A 134 6.74 34.55 30.68
C LYS A 134 7.08 36.04 30.57
N PHE A 135 7.07 36.59 29.34
CA PHE A 135 7.30 38.02 29.13
C PHE A 135 6.19 38.87 29.73
N ILE A 136 4.93 38.47 29.52
CA ILE A 136 3.76 39.14 30.12
C ILE A 136 3.83 39.09 31.64
N ASP A 137 4.09 37.91 32.22
CA ASP A 137 4.17 37.72 33.67
C ASP A 137 5.26 38.61 34.29
N LYS A 138 6.44 38.65 33.66
CA LYS A 138 7.56 39.46 34.13
C LYS A 138 7.26 40.95 34.10
N ASN A 139 6.70 41.45 33.00
CA ASN A 139 6.33 42.87 32.90
C ASN A 139 5.23 43.23 33.90
N THR A 140 4.22 42.38 34.03
CA THR A 140 3.14 42.57 35.00
C THR A 140 3.70 42.63 36.42
N GLN A 141 4.61 41.72 36.78
CA GLN A 141 5.27 41.72 38.09
C GLN A 141 6.04 43.01 38.35
N LEU A 142 6.83 43.48 37.37
CA LEU A 142 7.60 44.72 37.49
C LEU A 142 6.68 45.94 37.67
N THR A 143 5.62 46.03 36.87
CA THR A 143 4.65 47.14 36.98
C THR A 143 3.92 47.11 38.33
N LEU A 144 3.49 45.94 38.79
CA LEU A 144 2.86 45.80 40.11
C LEU A 144 3.82 46.16 41.26
N GLN A 145 5.10 45.82 41.13
CA GLN A 145 6.11 46.23 42.11
C GLN A 145 6.24 47.76 42.16
N ALA A 146 6.33 48.41 41.01
CA ALA A 146 6.40 49.87 40.94
C ALA A 146 5.17 50.54 41.58
N TYR A 147 3.96 49.99 41.35
CA TYR A 147 2.76 50.49 42.01
C TYR A 147 2.79 50.30 43.53
N ARG A 148 3.30 49.18 44.04
CA ARG A 148 3.44 48.98 45.49
C ARG A 148 4.39 50.01 46.12
N GLU A 149 5.49 50.32 45.43
CA GLU A 149 6.45 51.33 45.89
C GLU A 149 5.80 52.74 45.90
N GLN A 150 5.00 53.07 44.88
CA GLN A 150 4.23 54.32 44.85
C GLN A 150 3.17 54.40 45.95
N ILE A 151 2.42 53.31 46.19
CA ILE A 151 1.42 53.25 47.27
C ILE A 151 2.10 53.51 48.60
N LYS A 152 3.22 52.83 48.88
CA LYS A 152 3.99 53.04 50.11
C LYS A 152 4.46 54.48 50.27
N SER A 153 4.94 55.11 49.18
CA SER A 153 5.31 56.52 49.21
C SER A 153 4.12 57.45 49.49
N CYS A 154 2.91 57.11 49.02
CA CYS A 154 1.70 57.87 49.37
C CYS A 154 1.32 57.68 50.84
N GLU A 155 1.39 56.46 51.36
CA GLU A 155 1.15 56.17 52.79
C GLU A 155 2.10 56.99 53.67
N ASP A 156 3.40 56.98 53.34
CA ASP A 156 4.41 57.78 54.05
C ASP A 156 4.08 59.30 54.02
N GLN A 157 3.61 59.82 52.88
CA GLN A 157 3.18 61.22 52.74
C GLN A 157 1.92 61.53 53.57
N ILE A 158 0.94 60.63 53.58
CA ILE A 158 -0.27 60.75 54.39
C ILE A 158 0.11 60.81 55.88
N ASP A 159 1.05 59.97 56.33
CA ASP A 159 1.52 59.99 57.72
C ASP A 159 2.25 61.28 58.10
N VAL A 160 2.98 61.90 57.16
CA VAL A 160 3.58 63.22 57.37
C VAL A 160 2.49 64.29 57.49
N LEU A 161 1.51 64.27 56.58
CA LEU A 161 0.40 65.23 56.60
C LEU A 161 -0.44 65.12 57.88
N ASN A 162 -0.74 63.90 58.33
CA ASN A 162 -1.47 63.68 59.59
C ASN A 162 -0.70 64.26 60.78
N ARG A 163 0.61 63.98 60.89
CA ARG A 163 1.45 64.54 61.96
C ARG A 163 1.50 66.07 61.95
N LEU A 164 1.55 66.69 60.77
CA LEU A 164 1.48 68.14 60.63
C LEU A 164 0.11 68.67 61.06
N SER A 165 -0.97 68.00 60.64
CA SER A 165 -2.34 68.35 61.01
C SER A 165 -2.55 68.28 62.52
N ASP A 166 -2.08 67.21 63.17
CA ASP A 166 -2.16 67.04 64.63
C ASP A 166 -1.42 68.15 65.37
N ARG A 167 -0.23 68.55 64.86
CA ARG A 167 0.55 69.66 65.42
C ARG A 167 -0.18 71.00 65.25
N VAL A 168 -0.76 71.28 64.08
CA VAL A 168 -1.55 72.51 63.85
C VAL A 168 -2.80 72.53 64.74
N CYS A 169 -3.50 71.41 64.89
CA CYS A 169 -4.63 71.28 65.80
C CYS A 169 -4.22 71.57 67.25
N SER A 170 -3.07 71.04 67.68
CA SER A 170 -2.54 71.27 69.03
C SER A 170 -2.25 72.75 69.27
N ILE A 171 -1.58 73.42 68.32
CA ILE A 171 -1.31 74.87 68.38
C ILE A 171 -2.64 75.65 68.43
N SER A 172 -3.63 75.30 67.61
CA SER A 172 -4.91 76.02 67.55
C SER A 172 -5.76 75.93 68.84
N GLN A 173 -5.51 74.92 69.68
CA GLN A 173 -6.20 74.70 70.94
C GLN A 173 -5.47 75.32 72.15
N GLU A 174 -4.27 75.86 71.94
CA GLU A 174 -3.47 76.47 73.00
C GLU A 174 -4.10 77.80 73.45
N SER A 175 -4.36 77.92 74.76
CA SER A 175 -5.16 79.01 75.33
C SER A 175 -4.31 80.18 75.86
N ASP A 176 -3.01 79.95 76.09
CA ASP A 176 -2.06 80.97 76.56
C ASP A 176 -1.43 81.71 75.35
N PRO A 177 -1.63 83.05 75.21
CA PRO A 177 -1.07 83.82 74.10
C PRO A 177 0.46 83.81 74.02
N VAL A 178 1.16 83.62 75.14
CA VAL A 178 2.64 83.61 75.15
C VAL A 178 3.17 82.24 74.75
N GLN A 179 2.56 81.15 75.22
CA GLN A 179 2.95 79.79 74.81
C GLN A 179 2.58 79.50 73.36
N LEU A 180 1.45 80.02 72.87
CA LEU A 180 1.05 79.92 71.46
C LEU A 180 2.09 80.50 70.50
N LEU A 181 2.79 81.58 70.89
CA LEU A 181 3.85 82.20 70.09
C LEU A 181 5.19 81.45 70.18
N GLN A 182 5.33 80.48 71.09
CA GLN A 182 6.56 79.73 71.37
C GLN A 182 6.52 78.26 70.91
N THR A 183 5.36 77.74 70.47
CA THR A 183 5.13 76.38 69.91
C THR A 183 5.40 76.25 68.41
#